data_AF-A0A7S1TAR6-F1
#
_entry.id   AF-A0A7S1TAR6-F1
#
_cell.length_a   1.000
_cell.length_b   1.000
_cell.length_c   1.000
_cell.angle_alpha   90.00
_cell.angle_beta   90.00
_cell.angle_gamma   90.00
#
_symmetry.space_group_name_H-M   'P 1'
#
loop_
_entity.id
_entity.type
_entity.pdbx_description
1 polymer ?
#
loop_
_entity_poly.entity_id
_entity_poly.type
_entity_poly.pdbx_seq_one_letter_code
_entity_poly.pdbx_strand_id
1 'polypeptide(L)'
;PYVLGSREITISVKLKPDFLEGGLSSIDVVILGCEYGSGRGKRSGRPSHFLIGLKENDNSPLFLPVGRVGTGYSVEELRTIQGRTEKSWFTLDKGSVPHFVSGSGQLKKIPECWIHPHDSVVLTVRAYDIQETAGIFTFRFPRVTRLCLEKHAAEVSTVPQVLELKKQGIESRVKQHYDAVELGKRKDSRRSQRLGQRNPNAKRICEKNSGSIFERLHFALYARLSDQDELERAKQDILANGGIVSLTVGSETDVIIEVSPCRALTRLTREWNRIEAEKGEMSTFKATLAIVRVAWLSECLERNTLLPIRPHHVMWASVGRRDEMRETWDSFGDDWVTPICRADLQVLLDRVREMRKTVQPRDRVGWNSSLLDHELRQMLQSRFPSWGGQRNPSLEHPHSD
;
A
#
# COMPACT_ATOMS: atom_id res chain seq x y z
N PRO A 1 -11.16 -5.69 6.08
CA PRO A 1 -11.49 -4.91 7.29
C PRO A 1 -11.54 -3.41 6.95
N TYR A 2 -12.42 -2.63 7.60
CA TYR A 2 -12.41 -1.16 7.49
C TYR A 2 -11.48 -0.59 8.58
N VAL A 3 -10.47 0.19 8.19
CA VAL A 3 -9.47 0.72 9.12
C VAL A 3 -9.56 2.24 9.15
N LEU A 4 -10.03 2.78 10.28
CA LEU A 4 -10.21 4.22 10.46
C LEU A 4 -8.86 4.95 10.32
N GLY A 5 -8.82 6.03 9.53
CA GLY A 5 -7.63 6.86 9.35
C GLY A 5 -6.53 6.28 8.43
N SER A 6 -6.57 4.99 8.07
CA SER A 6 -5.57 4.42 7.14
C SER A 6 -5.79 4.90 5.70
N ARG A 7 -4.68 4.99 4.94
CA ARG A 7 -4.64 5.30 3.50
C ARG A 7 -3.82 4.26 2.73
N GLU A 8 -3.66 3.07 3.30
CA GLU A 8 -2.90 2.00 2.66
C GLU A 8 -3.56 1.53 1.37
N ILE A 9 -2.74 1.38 0.32
CA ILE A 9 -3.18 0.98 -1.02
C ILE A 9 -3.74 -0.46 -1.03
N THR A 10 -3.32 -1.30 -0.08
CA THR A 10 -3.83 -2.65 0.20
C THR A 10 -5.24 -2.66 0.78
N ILE A 11 -5.68 -1.55 1.39
CA ILE A 11 -7.00 -1.41 2.02
C ILE A 11 -7.97 -0.66 1.10
N SER A 12 -7.49 0.39 0.41
CA SER A 12 -8.32 1.11 -0.57
C SER A 12 -7.49 1.75 -1.68
N VAL A 13 -7.89 1.51 -2.93
CA VAL A 13 -7.32 2.16 -4.12
C VAL A 13 -8.30 3.21 -4.63
N LYS A 14 -7.81 4.43 -4.88
CA LYS A 14 -8.61 5.52 -5.45
C LYS A 14 -8.32 5.66 -6.94
N LEU A 15 -9.01 4.88 -7.76
CA LEU A 15 -9.04 5.10 -9.20
C LEU A 15 -9.91 6.33 -9.48
N LYS A 16 -9.36 7.28 -10.23
CA LYS A 16 -10.10 8.45 -10.71
C LYS A 16 -9.77 8.73 -12.18
N PRO A 17 -10.70 9.34 -12.95
CA PRO A 17 -10.45 9.72 -14.33
C PRO A 17 -9.24 10.66 -14.51
N ASP A 18 -8.91 11.50 -13.52
CA ASP A 18 -7.74 12.41 -13.53
C ASP A 18 -6.37 11.72 -13.32
N PHE A 19 -6.34 10.43 -13.01
CA PHE A 19 -5.10 9.64 -12.98
C PHE A 19 -4.86 8.85 -14.27
N LEU A 20 -5.93 8.51 -14.99
CA LEU A 20 -5.88 8.00 -16.37
C LEU A 20 -5.90 9.21 -17.33
N GLU A 21 -6.00 9.03 -18.64
CA GLU A 21 -5.93 10.16 -19.61
C GLU A 21 -7.12 11.14 -19.57
N GLY A 22 -8.08 10.95 -18.65
CA GLY A 22 -9.22 11.83 -18.49
C GLY A 22 -8.94 13.13 -17.74
N GLY A 23 -9.80 14.13 -17.97
CA GLY A 23 -9.70 15.45 -17.35
C GLY A 23 -9.07 16.47 -18.31
N LEU A 24 -8.93 17.71 -17.87
CA LEU A 24 -8.33 18.76 -18.67
C LEU A 24 -6.80 18.69 -18.52
N SER A 25 -6.13 18.07 -19.49
CA SER A 25 -4.68 17.98 -19.57
C SER A 25 -4.10 19.04 -20.53
N SER A 26 -2.81 19.33 -20.36
CA SER A 26 -2.04 20.15 -21.29
C SER A 26 -2.59 21.56 -21.57
N ILE A 27 -3.20 22.21 -20.56
CA ILE A 27 -3.63 23.61 -20.68
C ILE A 27 -2.45 24.52 -20.36
N ASP A 28 -2.12 25.44 -21.25
CA ASP A 28 -1.11 26.46 -20.96
C ASP A 28 -1.75 27.71 -20.35
N VAL A 29 -1.23 28.16 -19.22
CA VAL A 29 -1.72 29.31 -18.45
C VAL A 29 -0.57 30.26 -18.12
N VAL A 30 -0.86 31.57 -17.99
CA VAL A 30 0.11 32.56 -17.52
C VAL A 30 -0.05 32.81 -16.02
N ILE A 31 1.05 33.08 -15.32
CA ILE A 31 0.98 33.61 -13.94
C ILE A 31 0.57 35.09 -13.99
N LEU A 32 -0.45 35.49 -13.23
CA LEU A 32 -0.92 36.88 -13.13
C LEU A 32 -0.55 37.55 -11.79
N GLY A 33 -0.32 36.75 -10.75
CA GLY A 33 -0.05 37.25 -9.41
C GLY A 33 0.47 36.15 -8.48
N CYS A 34 0.91 36.52 -7.28
CA CYS A 34 1.38 35.57 -6.27
C CYS A 34 0.92 35.88 -4.83
N GLU A 35 0.98 34.85 -4.00
CA GLU A 35 0.90 34.92 -2.54
C GLU A 35 2.16 34.30 -1.93
N TYR A 36 2.66 34.91 -0.86
CA TYR A 36 3.89 34.51 -0.19
C TYR A 36 3.65 33.31 0.72
N GLY A 37 4.66 32.45 0.84
CA GLY A 37 4.58 31.29 1.73
C GLY A 37 4.56 31.72 3.20
N SER A 38 3.43 31.55 3.88
CA SER A 38 3.32 31.78 5.32
C SER A 38 3.78 30.55 6.12
N GLY A 39 4.70 30.76 7.08
CA GLY A 39 5.18 29.74 8.02
C GLY A 39 6.71 29.69 8.15
N ARG A 40 7.23 28.89 9.11
CA ARG A 40 8.67 28.61 9.25
C ARG A 40 9.07 27.44 8.37
N GLY A 41 9.80 27.70 7.27
CA GLY A 41 10.30 26.64 6.38
C GLY A 41 10.90 27.15 5.07
N LYS A 42 11.34 26.23 4.20
CA LYS A 42 12.07 26.53 2.94
C LYS A 42 11.32 27.41 1.90
N ARG A 43 10.03 27.70 2.12
CA ARG A 43 9.17 28.54 1.27
C ARG A 43 8.76 29.88 1.92
N SER A 44 9.23 30.15 3.15
CA SER A 44 8.93 31.39 3.88
C SER A 44 9.44 32.61 3.10
N GLY A 45 8.62 33.66 3.02
CA GLY A 45 9.01 34.96 2.45
C GLY A 45 9.33 34.94 0.95
N ARG A 46 8.88 33.92 0.20
CA ARG A 46 8.98 33.89 -1.27
C ARG A 46 7.62 33.57 -1.93
N PRO A 47 7.40 34.00 -3.19
CA PRO A 47 6.23 33.62 -3.97
C PRO A 47 6.06 32.09 -4.01
N SER A 48 4.91 31.59 -3.59
CA SER A 48 4.69 30.14 -3.39
C SER A 48 3.35 29.62 -3.89
N HIS A 49 2.36 30.50 -4.02
CA HIS A 49 1.08 30.19 -4.63
C HIS A 49 0.83 31.24 -5.71
N PHE A 50 0.51 30.79 -6.93
CA PHE A 50 0.39 31.67 -8.09
C PHE A 50 -1.06 31.74 -8.55
N LEU A 51 -1.55 32.96 -8.77
CA LEU A 51 -2.80 33.20 -9.49
C LEU A 51 -2.52 32.93 -10.97
N ILE A 52 -3.30 32.04 -11.59
CA ILE A 52 -3.14 31.65 -12.99
C ILE A 52 -4.31 32.13 -13.84
N GLY A 53 -4.02 32.53 -15.08
CA GLY A 53 -5.00 33.03 -16.03
C GLY A 53 -4.96 32.33 -17.39
N LEU A 54 -6.14 32.24 -18.01
CA LEU A 54 -6.30 31.98 -19.44
C LEU A 54 -6.40 33.31 -20.18
N LYS A 55 -6.12 33.30 -21.48
CA LYS A 55 -6.49 34.42 -22.34
C LYS A 55 -8.01 34.41 -22.55
N GLU A 56 -8.65 35.57 -22.52
CA GLU A 56 -10.11 35.62 -22.68
C GLU A 56 -10.55 35.14 -24.06
N ASN A 57 -9.94 35.68 -25.12
CA ASN A 57 -10.10 35.29 -26.53
C ASN A 57 -8.78 35.58 -27.29
N ASP A 58 -8.58 34.99 -28.47
CA ASP A 58 -7.32 35.14 -29.23
C ASP A 58 -6.94 36.60 -29.55
N ASN A 59 -7.94 37.48 -29.71
CA ASN A 59 -7.76 38.91 -29.98
C ASN A 59 -7.85 39.80 -28.72
N SER A 60 -8.16 39.25 -27.55
CA SER A 60 -8.27 40.03 -26.31
C SER A 60 -6.90 40.20 -25.65
N PRO A 61 -6.53 41.42 -25.22
CA PRO A 61 -5.36 41.64 -24.35
C PRO A 61 -5.64 41.25 -22.89
N LEU A 62 -6.89 40.86 -22.57
CA LEU A 62 -7.32 40.53 -21.21
C LEU A 62 -7.13 39.05 -20.89
N PHE A 63 -6.71 38.80 -19.66
CA PHE A 63 -6.54 37.48 -19.08
C PHE A 63 -7.58 37.25 -17.98
N LEU A 64 -8.31 36.14 -18.08
CA LEU A 64 -9.28 35.72 -17.09
C LEU A 64 -8.60 34.87 -16.00
N PRO A 65 -8.64 35.27 -14.71
CA PRO A 65 -8.12 34.43 -13.62
C PRO A 65 -8.98 33.17 -13.44
N VAL A 66 -8.36 31.99 -13.55
CA VAL A 66 -9.05 30.68 -13.48
C VAL A 66 -8.71 29.89 -12.21
N GLY A 67 -7.99 30.49 -11.28
CA GLY A 67 -7.72 29.90 -9.96
C GLY A 67 -6.29 30.11 -9.50
N ARG A 68 -5.88 29.30 -8.52
CA ARG A 68 -4.54 29.35 -7.92
C ARG A 68 -3.86 28.00 -7.99
N VAL A 69 -2.54 28.00 -8.15
CA VAL A 69 -1.71 26.79 -8.11
C VAL A 69 -0.53 26.94 -7.17
N GLY A 70 -0.39 25.98 -6.25
CA GLY A 70 0.72 25.88 -5.26
C GLY A 70 1.37 24.48 -5.24
N THR A 71 1.07 23.65 -6.23
CA THR A 71 1.45 22.23 -6.30
C THR A 71 1.69 21.79 -7.74
N GLY A 72 2.58 20.82 -7.95
CA GLY A 72 2.85 20.19 -9.25
C GLY A 72 4.31 20.31 -9.69
N TYR A 73 4.95 21.44 -9.37
CA TYR A 73 6.37 21.67 -9.64
C TYR A 73 7.31 21.16 -8.53
N SER A 74 8.58 20.92 -8.89
CA SER A 74 9.69 20.61 -7.99
C SER A 74 10.15 21.83 -7.17
N VAL A 75 11.12 21.65 -6.27
CA VAL A 75 11.72 22.76 -5.51
C VAL A 75 12.62 23.62 -6.40
N GLU A 76 13.28 22.97 -7.37
CA GLU A 76 14.15 23.57 -8.38
C GLU A 76 13.32 24.39 -9.37
N GLU A 77 12.23 23.82 -9.91
CA GLU A 77 11.29 24.52 -10.78
C GLU A 77 10.67 25.75 -10.10
N LEU A 78 10.28 25.63 -8.83
CA LEU A 78 9.79 26.78 -8.05
C LEU A 78 10.85 27.89 -7.93
N ARG A 79 12.13 27.53 -7.73
CA ARG A 79 13.23 28.50 -7.69
C ARG A 79 13.46 29.15 -9.05
N THR A 80 13.29 28.42 -10.16
CA THR A 80 13.37 28.97 -11.52
C THR A 80 12.28 30.02 -11.77
N ILE A 81 11.04 29.75 -11.35
CA ILE A 81 9.94 30.73 -11.42
C ILE A 81 10.28 31.96 -10.56
N GLN A 82 10.70 31.75 -9.32
CA GLN A 82 11.07 32.84 -8.40
C GLN A 82 12.19 33.72 -8.98
N GLY A 83 13.26 33.12 -9.50
CA GLY A 83 14.40 33.85 -10.08
C GLY A 83 14.08 34.61 -11.37
N ARG A 84 13.23 34.04 -12.26
CA ARG A 84 12.77 34.77 -13.46
C ARG A 84 11.85 35.94 -13.14
N THR A 85 11.02 35.83 -12.10
CA THR A 85 9.99 36.83 -11.78
C THR A 85 10.39 37.86 -10.73
N GLU A 86 11.51 37.66 -10.01
CA GLU A 86 11.92 38.43 -8.83
C GLU A 86 11.82 39.97 -8.98
N LYS A 87 12.15 40.51 -10.16
CA LYS A 87 12.16 41.95 -10.44
C LYS A 87 10.89 42.49 -11.09
N SER A 88 9.96 41.63 -11.47
CA SER A 88 8.75 41.98 -12.25
C SER A 88 7.48 42.03 -11.39
N TRP A 89 7.58 41.72 -10.10
CA TRP A 89 6.47 41.81 -9.14
C TRP A 89 6.18 43.26 -8.77
N PHE A 90 4.91 43.65 -8.82
CA PHE A 90 4.43 44.96 -8.37
C PHE A 90 3.19 44.82 -7.48
N THR A 91 2.94 45.83 -6.66
CA THR A 91 1.76 45.93 -5.78
C THR A 91 0.80 47.00 -6.30
N LEU A 92 -0.49 46.80 -6.04
CA LEU A 92 -1.54 47.81 -6.27
C LEU A 92 -2.25 48.12 -4.95
N ASP A 93 -2.99 49.22 -4.91
CA ASP A 93 -3.82 49.58 -3.77
C ASP A 93 -4.86 48.50 -3.43
N LYS A 94 -5.30 48.46 -2.17
CA LYS A 94 -6.26 47.46 -1.68
C LYS A 94 -7.58 47.56 -2.44
N GLY A 95 -7.95 46.49 -3.15
CA GLY A 95 -9.15 46.44 -3.99
C GLY A 95 -8.88 46.65 -5.48
N SER A 96 -7.73 47.24 -5.83
CA SER A 96 -7.35 47.52 -7.22
C SER A 96 -6.86 46.28 -7.95
N VAL A 97 -7.11 46.26 -9.25
CA VAL A 97 -6.72 45.20 -10.19
C VAL A 97 -5.92 45.79 -11.36
N PRO A 98 -5.03 45.02 -12.00
CA PRO A 98 -4.38 45.45 -13.23
C PRO A 98 -5.36 45.50 -14.41
N HIS A 99 -5.12 46.43 -15.35
CA HIS A 99 -5.93 46.61 -16.55
C HIS A 99 -5.97 45.39 -17.48
N PHE A 100 -4.99 44.48 -17.39
CA PHE A 100 -4.92 43.24 -18.17
C PHE A 100 -5.74 42.08 -17.57
N VAL A 101 -6.45 42.29 -16.46
CA VAL A 101 -7.23 41.25 -15.77
C VAL A 101 -8.72 41.46 -15.98
N SER A 102 -9.40 40.51 -16.64
CA SER A 102 -10.87 40.53 -16.77
C SER A 102 -11.56 39.96 -15.52
N GLY A 103 -12.86 40.25 -15.35
CA GLY A 103 -13.66 39.74 -14.21
C GLY A 103 -13.24 40.29 -12.84
N SER A 104 -12.63 41.48 -12.79
CA SER A 104 -11.98 42.05 -11.58
C SER A 104 -12.82 42.02 -10.31
N GLY A 105 -14.10 42.42 -10.37
CA GLY A 105 -15.02 42.42 -9.24
C GLY A 105 -15.43 41.03 -8.72
N GLN A 106 -14.99 39.96 -9.37
CA GLN A 106 -15.34 38.56 -9.04
C GLN A 106 -14.20 37.81 -8.32
N LEU A 107 -13.02 38.43 -8.18
CA LEU A 107 -11.87 37.88 -7.46
C LEU A 107 -12.11 37.87 -5.94
N LYS A 108 -12.61 36.75 -5.39
CA LYS A 108 -12.84 36.53 -3.95
C LYS A 108 -11.66 36.87 -3.03
N LYS A 109 -10.42 36.80 -3.55
CA LYS A 109 -9.19 37.19 -2.86
C LYS A 109 -8.23 37.76 -3.88
N ILE A 110 -7.73 38.97 -3.63
CA ILE A 110 -6.69 39.64 -4.41
C ILE A 110 -5.31 39.06 -4.01
N PRO A 111 -4.40 38.79 -4.97
CA PRO A 111 -3.03 38.34 -4.66
C PRO A 111 -2.22 39.44 -3.97
N GLU A 112 -1.12 39.07 -3.29
CA GLU A 112 -0.26 40.04 -2.59
C GLU A 112 0.59 40.87 -3.55
N CYS A 113 1.01 40.27 -4.66
CA CYS A 113 1.67 40.96 -5.77
C CYS A 113 1.11 40.50 -7.13
N TRP A 114 1.22 41.38 -8.11
CA TRP A 114 0.86 41.17 -9.51
C TRP A 114 2.12 41.11 -10.37
N ILE A 115 2.01 40.51 -11.55
CA ILE A 115 3.06 40.51 -12.58
C ILE A 115 2.43 40.76 -13.95
N HIS A 116 3.09 41.56 -14.79
CA HIS A 116 2.59 41.84 -16.12
C HIS A 116 2.76 40.59 -17.01
N PRO A 117 1.76 40.19 -17.83
CA PRO A 117 1.81 38.91 -18.55
C PRO A 117 3.06 38.75 -19.44
N HIS A 118 3.53 39.83 -20.07
CA HIS A 118 4.74 39.84 -20.90
C HIS A 118 6.01 39.41 -20.14
N ASP A 119 6.13 39.79 -18.87
CA ASP A 119 7.31 39.55 -18.04
C ASP A 119 7.14 38.32 -17.13
N SER A 120 6.08 37.55 -17.38
CA SER A 120 5.64 36.41 -16.59
C SER A 120 6.10 35.07 -17.17
N VAL A 121 5.71 33.97 -16.51
CA VAL A 121 6.05 32.60 -16.91
C VAL A 121 4.78 31.84 -17.29
N VAL A 122 4.84 31.15 -18.43
CA VAL A 122 3.80 30.21 -18.87
C VAL A 122 4.02 28.84 -18.20
N LEU A 123 2.93 28.29 -17.66
CA LEU A 123 2.89 26.98 -17.01
C LEU A 123 1.92 26.08 -17.77
N THR A 124 2.31 24.84 -18.04
CA THR A 124 1.33 23.82 -18.41
C THR A 124 0.70 23.26 -17.14
N VAL A 125 -0.62 23.23 -17.09
CA VAL A 125 -1.43 22.81 -15.95
C VAL A 125 -2.38 21.70 -16.36
N ARG A 126 -2.59 20.76 -15.44
CA ARG A 126 -3.67 19.77 -15.49
C ARG A 126 -4.72 20.10 -14.43
N ALA A 127 -5.99 20.05 -14.80
CA ALA A 127 -7.13 20.23 -13.92
C ALA A 127 -8.13 19.06 -14.03
N TYR A 128 -8.91 18.82 -12.98
CA TYR A 128 -9.96 17.80 -13.00
C TYR A 128 -11.13 18.20 -13.92
N ASP A 129 -11.53 19.47 -13.82
CA ASP A 129 -12.64 20.09 -14.53
C ASP A 129 -12.49 21.63 -14.50
N ILE A 130 -13.14 22.33 -15.42
CA ILE A 130 -13.38 23.78 -15.35
C ILE A 130 -14.84 24.02 -14.98
N GLN A 131 -15.07 24.68 -13.86
CA GLN A 131 -16.41 24.99 -13.36
C GLN A 131 -16.73 26.45 -13.67
N GLU A 132 -17.96 26.70 -14.11
CA GLU A 132 -18.50 28.04 -14.28
C GLU A 132 -19.51 28.32 -13.16
N THR A 133 -19.50 29.53 -12.61
CA THR A 133 -20.50 29.97 -11.63
C THR A 133 -20.72 31.48 -11.79
N ALA A 134 -21.90 31.88 -12.27
CA ALA A 134 -22.24 33.28 -12.56
C ALA A 134 -21.20 34.00 -13.46
N GLY A 135 -20.76 33.34 -14.53
CA GLY A 135 -19.73 33.82 -15.46
C GLY A 135 -18.28 33.71 -14.95
N ILE A 136 -18.07 33.26 -13.71
CA ILE A 136 -16.73 33.02 -13.15
C ILE A 136 -16.28 31.62 -13.52
N PHE A 137 -15.20 31.51 -14.29
CA PHE A 137 -14.55 30.22 -14.57
C PHE A 137 -13.49 29.90 -13.51
N THR A 138 -13.42 28.63 -13.05
CA THR A 138 -12.42 28.19 -12.08
C THR A 138 -12.05 26.73 -12.29
N PHE A 139 -10.74 26.44 -12.26
CA PHE A 139 -10.23 25.07 -12.30
C PHE A 139 -10.41 24.36 -10.97
N ARG A 140 -10.93 23.13 -11.06
CA ARG A 140 -11.00 22.20 -9.95
C ARG A 140 -9.72 21.36 -9.87
N PHE A 141 -9.03 21.43 -8.73
CA PHE A 141 -7.77 20.72 -8.45
C PHE A 141 -6.64 20.95 -9.48
N PRO A 142 -6.32 22.20 -9.88
CA PRO A 142 -5.22 22.48 -10.80
C PRO A 142 -3.86 22.06 -10.20
N ARG A 143 -3.00 21.49 -11.05
CA ARG A 143 -1.62 21.13 -10.74
C ARG A 143 -0.72 21.49 -11.92
N VAL A 144 0.42 22.09 -11.66
CA VAL A 144 1.45 22.29 -12.69
C VAL A 144 1.97 20.92 -13.14
N THR A 145 2.13 20.72 -14.44
CA THR A 145 2.77 19.54 -15.02
C THR A 145 4.12 19.86 -15.64
N ARG A 146 4.32 21.09 -16.13
CA ARG A 146 5.57 21.55 -16.76
C ARG A 146 5.68 23.08 -16.72
N LEU A 147 6.90 23.59 -16.66
CA LEU A 147 7.22 25.00 -16.92
C LEU A 147 7.52 25.18 -18.43
N CYS A 148 6.82 26.09 -19.08
CA CYS A 148 6.95 26.38 -20.51
C CYS A 148 7.70 27.70 -20.71
N LEU A 149 9.00 27.68 -20.38
CA LEU A 149 9.88 28.85 -20.37
C LEU A 149 10.14 29.50 -21.74
N GLU A 150 9.79 28.80 -22.81
CA GLU A 150 9.93 29.23 -24.21
C GLU A 150 8.66 29.87 -24.79
N LYS A 151 7.50 29.71 -24.11
CA LYS A 151 6.21 30.23 -24.58
C LYS A 151 5.96 31.63 -24.03
N HIS A 152 5.47 32.53 -24.88
CA HIS A 152 5.05 33.86 -24.48
C HIS A 152 3.58 33.86 -23.97
N ALA A 153 3.21 34.87 -23.18
CA ALA A 153 1.84 35.01 -22.66
C ALA A 153 0.76 35.17 -23.74
N ALA A 154 1.14 35.51 -24.97
CA ALA A 154 0.22 35.56 -26.11
C ALA A 154 -0.25 34.17 -26.59
N GLU A 155 0.52 33.12 -26.30
CA GLU A 155 0.34 31.72 -26.74
C GLU A 155 -0.39 30.83 -25.72
N VAL A 156 -0.84 31.39 -24.59
CA VAL A 156 -1.57 30.62 -23.58
C VAL A 156 -2.99 30.28 -24.06
N SER A 157 -3.54 29.19 -23.53
CA SER A 157 -4.86 28.70 -23.94
C SER A 157 -5.96 29.74 -23.68
N THR A 158 -6.94 29.80 -24.59
CA THR A 158 -8.10 30.69 -24.43
C THR A 158 -9.24 30.02 -23.67
N VAL A 159 -10.14 30.81 -23.08
CA VAL A 159 -11.35 30.29 -22.40
C VAL A 159 -12.19 29.41 -23.35
N PRO A 160 -12.51 29.80 -24.60
CA PRO A 160 -13.24 28.94 -25.54
C PRO A 160 -12.55 27.61 -25.84
N GLN A 161 -11.22 27.61 -26.05
CA GLN A 161 -10.45 26.37 -26.30
C GLN A 161 -10.58 25.39 -25.13
N VAL A 162 -10.49 25.87 -23.89
CA VAL A 162 -10.59 25.03 -22.69
C VAL A 162 -12.01 24.51 -22.45
N LEU A 163 -13.04 25.28 -22.81
CA LEU A 163 -14.44 24.82 -22.79
C LEU A 163 -14.70 23.76 -23.87
N GLU A 164 -14.05 23.86 -25.03
CA GLU A 164 -14.14 22.86 -26.09
C GLU A 164 -13.45 21.54 -25.69
N LEU A 165 -12.26 21.61 -25.09
CA LEU A 165 -11.60 20.44 -24.47
C LEU A 165 -12.47 19.77 -23.39
N LYS A 166 -13.27 20.54 -22.63
CA LYS A 166 -14.24 20.00 -21.67
C LYS A 166 -15.35 19.20 -22.37
N LYS A 167 -15.93 19.71 -23.47
CA LYS A 167 -16.97 18.99 -24.23
C LYS A 167 -16.43 17.68 -24.79
N GLN A 168 -15.29 17.72 -25.47
CA GLN A 168 -14.63 16.55 -26.06
C GLN A 168 -14.28 15.49 -24.99
N GLY A 169 -13.84 15.94 -23.81
CA GLY A 169 -13.60 15.08 -22.65
C GLY A 169 -14.86 14.44 -22.06
N ILE A 170 -16.02 15.10 -22.14
CA ILE A 170 -17.32 14.53 -21.74
C ILE A 170 -17.78 13.50 -22.79
N GLU A 171 -17.78 13.86 -24.07
CA GLU A 171 -18.17 12.99 -25.18
C GLU A 171 -17.34 11.70 -25.22
N SER A 172 -16.02 11.82 -25.06
CA SER A 172 -15.11 10.67 -24.99
C SER A 172 -15.45 9.74 -23.82
N ARG A 173 -15.81 10.28 -22.65
CA ARG A 173 -16.25 9.48 -21.48
C ARG A 173 -17.60 8.82 -21.71
N VAL A 174 -18.56 9.50 -22.35
CA VAL A 174 -19.87 8.95 -22.71
C VAL A 174 -19.69 7.81 -23.71
N LYS A 175 -18.84 7.98 -24.72
CA LYS A 175 -18.51 6.94 -25.70
C LYS A 175 -17.84 5.73 -25.04
N GLN A 176 -16.81 5.94 -24.22
CA GLN A 176 -16.15 4.86 -23.46
C GLN A 176 -17.13 4.11 -22.55
N HIS A 177 -18.09 4.81 -21.92
CA HIS A 177 -19.14 4.17 -21.13
C HIS A 177 -20.09 3.34 -22.01
N TYR A 178 -20.50 3.86 -23.16
CA TYR A 178 -21.35 3.14 -24.11
C TYR A 178 -20.65 1.90 -24.68
N ASP A 179 -19.39 2.02 -25.09
CA ASP A 179 -18.55 0.92 -25.59
C ASP A 179 -18.35 -0.16 -24.52
N ALA A 180 -18.13 0.22 -23.25
CA ALA A 180 -18.04 -0.71 -22.13
C ALA A 180 -19.37 -1.44 -21.86
N VAL A 181 -20.50 -0.74 -21.99
CA VAL A 181 -21.85 -1.33 -21.85
C VAL A 181 -22.17 -2.26 -23.03
N GLU A 182 -21.79 -1.92 -24.27
CA GLU A 182 -21.90 -2.81 -25.43
C GLU A 182 -21.05 -4.07 -25.26
N LEU A 183 -19.79 -3.92 -24.82
CA LEU A 183 -18.90 -5.06 -24.56
C LEU A 183 -19.41 -5.96 -23.43
N GLY A 184 -20.07 -5.39 -22.43
CA GLY A 184 -20.82 -6.12 -21.40
C GLY A 184 -21.98 -6.92 -21.99
N LYS A 185 -22.89 -6.24 -22.72
CA LYS A 185 -24.04 -6.88 -23.39
C LYS A 185 -23.62 -7.98 -24.38
N ARG A 186 -22.51 -7.80 -25.11
CA ARG A 186 -21.90 -8.80 -26.00
C ARG A 186 -21.26 -9.97 -25.25
N LYS A 187 -20.84 -9.80 -23.99
CA LYS A 187 -20.41 -10.93 -23.13
C LYS A 187 -21.60 -11.73 -22.61
N ASP A 188 -22.67 -11.06 -22.17
CA ASP A 188 -23.85 -11.76 -21.64
C ASP A 188 -24.66 -12.49 -22.72
N SER A 189 -24.80 -11.92 -23.93
CA SER A 189 -25.42 -12.65 -25.05
C SER A 189 -24.63 -13.91 -25.44
N ARG A 190 -23.29 -13.81 -25.46
CA ARG A 190 -22.40 -14.97 -25.67
C ARG A 190 -22.40 -15.97 -24.50
N ARG A 191 -22.83 -15.56 -23.30
CA ARG A 191 -22.97 -16.45 -22.13
C ARG A 191 -24.29 -17.21 -22.18
N SER A 192 -25.38 -16.54 -22.55
CA SER A 192 -26.70 -17.15 -22.77
C SER A 192 -26.66 -18.21 -23.89
N GLN A 193 -26.01 -17.90 -25.02
CA GLN A 193 -25.93 -18.81 -26.16
C GLN A 193 -24.99 -20.03 -25.96
N ARG A 194 -24.32 -20.16 -24.81
CA ARG A 194 -23.40 -21.28 -24.48
C ARG A 194 -24.01 -22.37 -23.61
N LEU A 195 -25.27 -22.24 -23.20
CA LEU A 195 -25.99 -23.26 -22.40
C LEU A 195 -26.65 -24.36 -23.25
N GLY A 196 -26.54 -24.31 -24.59
CA GLY A 196 -27.16 -25.28 -25.49
C GLY A 196 -26.35 -25.57 -26.74
N GLN A 197 -25.22 -26.27 -26.61
CA GLN A 197 -24.70 -27.25 -27.59
C GLN A 197 -23.40 -27.89 -27.08
N ARG A 198 -23.50 -29.13 -26.60
CA ARG A 198 -22.40 -29.96 -26.11
C ARG A 198 -21.72 -30.65 -27.30
N ASN A 199 -20.64 -30.06 -27.82
CA ASN A 199 -19.87 -30.62 -28.94
C ASN A 199 -18.59 -31.33 -28.41
N PRO A 200 -18.33 -32.63 -28.69
CA PRO A 200 -17.34 -33.41 -27.92
C PRO A 200 -15.84 -33.12 -28.17
N ASN A 201 -15.48 -32.29 -29.15
CA ASN A 201 -14.12 -32.31 -29.73
C ASN A 201 -13.42 -30.94 -29.86
N ALA A 202 -13.55 -30.06 -28.85
CA ALA A 202 -12.63 -28.95 -28.67
C ALA A 202 -11.47 -29.39 -27.75
N LYS A 203 -10.25 -29.50 -28.29
CA LYS A 203 -9.05 -29.84 -27.51
C LYS A 203 -8.84 -28.83 -26.39
N ARG A 204 -9.19 -29.20 -25.16
CA ARG A 204 -8.54 -28.63 -23.97
C ARG A 204 -7.06 -28.99 -24.08
N ILE A 205 -6.19 -27.99 -24.26
CA ILE A 205 -4.84 -28.10 -23.70
C ILE A 205 -4.99 -27.91 -22.20
N CYS A 206 -5.55 -28.94 -21.56
CA CYS A 206 -5.22 -29.26 -20.19
C CYS A 206 -4.18 -30.36 -20.28
N GLU A 207 -2.90 -30.00 -20.14
CA GLU A 207 -1.96 -30.97 -19.62
C GLU A 207 -2.43 -31.29 -18.21
N LYS A 208 -3.05 -32.47 -18.07
CA LYS A 208 -3.47 -33.02 -16.79
C LYS A 208 -2.19 -33.37 -16.03
N ASN A 209 -1.78 -32.50 -15.12
CA ASN A 209 -1.10 -32.98 -13.92
C ASN A 209 -2.15 -33.13 -12.81
N SER A 210 -2.08 -34.26 -12.12
CA SER A 210 -3.20 -34.89 -11.43
C SER A 210 -3.19 -34.56 -9.94
N GLY A 211 -3.04 -33.28 -9.60
CA GLY A 211 -3.02 -32.81 -8.22
C GLY A 211 -4.36 -32.19 -7.81
N SER A 212 -5.07 -32.86 -6.91
CA SER A 212 -6.17 -32.26 -6.13
C SER A 212 -5.73 -31.95 -4.69
N ILE A 213 -4.41 -31.83 -4.47
CA ILE A 213 -3.78 -31.75 -3.14
C ILE A 213 -4.16 -30.48 -2.37
N PHE A 214 -4.59 -29.43 -3.07
CA PHE A 214 -5.01 -28.16 -2.47
C PHE A 214 -6.49 -27.85 -2.68
N GLU A 215 -7.32 -28.85 -3.03
CA GLU A 215 -8.76 -28.64 -3.23
C GLU A 215 -9.38 -27.99 -1.98
N ARG A 216 -10.14 -26.90 -2.19
CA ARG A 216 -10.84 -26.11 -1.15
C ARG A 216 -9.94 -25.30 -0.20
N LEU A 217 -8.63 -25.30 -0.37
CA LEU A 217 -7.73 -24.44 0.42
C LEU A 217 -7.56 -23.06 -0.23
N HIS A 218 -7.70 -22.01 0.56
CA HIS A 218 -7.52 -20.62 0.13
C HIS A 218 -6.17 -20.07 0.59
N PHE A 219 -5.33 -19.71 -0.37
CA PHE A 219 -3.98 -19.20 -0.17
C PHE A 219 -3.90 -17.70 -0.39
N ALA A 220 -3.03 -17.03 0.36
CA ALA A 220 -2.51 -15.70 0.00
C ALA A 220 -0.98 -15.75 -0.08
N LEU A 221 -0.40 -15.08 -1.07
CA LEU A 221 1.03 -15.16 -1.37
C LEU A 221 1.72 -13.81 -1.14
N TYR A 222 2.89 -13.85 -0.50
CA TYR A 222 3.71 -12.67 -0.26
C TYR A 222 5.15 -12.92 -0.70
N ALA A 223 5.67 -11.98 -1.50
CA ALA A 223 7.06 -11.97 -1.98
C ALA A 223 7.62 -10.54 -1.92
N ARG A 224 8.93 -10.41 -2.12
CA ARG A 224 9.58 -9.12 -2.37
C ARG A 224 9.16 -8.58 -3.74
N LEU A 225 9.22 -7.25 -3.90
CA LEU A 225 8.88 -6.58 -5.17
C LEU A 225 9.81 -6.95 -6.34
N SER A 226 11.03 -7.43 -6.07
CA SER A 226 11.95 -7.95 -7.09
C SER A 226 11.63 -9.37 -7.54
N ASP A 227 10.90 -10.14 -6.72
CA ASP A 227 10.83 -11.60 -6.84
C ASP A 227 9.46 -12.01 -7.41
N GLN A 228 8.94 -11.23 -8.36
CA GLN A 228 7.60 -11.43 -8.96
C GLN A 228 7.51 -12.71 -9.79
N ASP A 229 8.59 -13.13 -10.43
CA ASP A 229 8.62 -14.38 -11.20
C ASP A 229 8.49 -15.62 -10.30
N GLU A 230 9.03 -15.56 -9.07
CA GLU A 230 8.86 -16.62 -8.06
C GLU A 230 7.43 -16.64 -7.52
N LEU A 231 6.86 -15.44 -7.30
CA LEU A 231 5.47 -15.27 -6.87
C LEU A 231 4.47 -15.86 -7.89
N GLU A 232 4.67 -15.58 -9.18
CA GLU A 232 3.83 -16.12 -10.26
C GLU A 232 4.05 -17.62 -10.49
N ARG A 233 5.28 -18.15 -10.30
CA ARG A 233 5.52 -19.61 -10.27
C ARG A 233 4.72 -20.30 -9.16
N ALA A 234 4.91 -19.88 -7.91
CA ALA A 234 4.20 -20.46 -6.76
C ALA A 234 2.67 -20.38 -6.89
N LYS A 235 2.16 -19.27 -7.46
CA LYS A 235 0.75 -19.08 -7.80
C LYS A 235 0.27 -20.08 -8.86
N GLN A 236 1.04 -20.27 -9.92
CA GLN A 236 0.71 -21.25 -10.97
C GLN A 236 0.71 -22.68 -10.43
N ASP A 237 1.65 -23.03 -9.55
CA ASP A 237 1.73 -24.35 -8.91
C ASP A 237 0.50 -24.64 -8.04
N ILE A 238 0.06 -23.67 -7.22
CA ILE A 238 -1.16 -23.82 -6.40
C ILE A 238 -2.41 -23.98 -7.27
N LEU A 239 -2.56 -23.15 -8.31
CA LEU A 239 -3.70 -23.20 -9.21
C LEU A 239 -3.75 -24.50 -10.03
N ALA A 240 -2.60 -25.03 -10.44
CA ALA A 240 -2.49 -26.33 -11.11
C ALA A 240 -2.90 -27.49 -10.21
N ASN A 241 -2.78 -27.33 -8.89
CA ASN A 241 -3.07 -28.34 -7.87
C ASN A 241 -4.43 -28.16 -7.14
N GLY A 242 -5.32 -27.34 -7.72
CA GLY A 242 -6.71 -27.17 -7.26
C GLY A 242 -6.91 -26.15 -6.13
N GLY A 243 -5.86 -25.44 -5.71
CA GLY A 243 -5.94 -24.40 -4.68
C GLY A 243 -6.45 -23.05 -5.20
N ILE A 244 -7.02 -22.25 -4.31
CA ILE A 244 -7.58 -20.93 -4.64
C ILE A 244 -6.62 -19.84 -4.15
N VAL A 245 -6.09 -19.01 -5.04
CA VAL A 245 -5.17 -17.91 -4.66
C VAL A 245 -5.92 -16.57 -4.59
N SER A 246 -5.83 -15.89 -3.45
CA SER A 246 -6.38 -14.56 -3.19
C SER A 246 -5.28 -13.51 -3.03
N LEU A 247 -5.50 -12.30 -3.55
CA LEU A 247 -4.57 -11.17 -3.44
C LEU A 247 -4.55 -10.49 -2.06
N THR A 248 -5.52 -10.79 -1.21
CA THR A 248 -5.68 -10.21 0.13
C THR A 248 -6.06 -11.28 1.13
N VAL A 249 -5.52 -11.19 2.34
CA VAL A 249 -5.93 -12.02 3.47
C VAL A 249 -7.36 -11.64 3.88
N GLY A 250 -8.26 -12.62 3.89
CA GLY A 250 -9.66 -12.45 4.28
C GLY A 250 -10.13 -13.55 5.25
N SER A 251 -11.42 -13.55 5.55
CA SER A 251 -12.07 -14.55 6.41
C SER A 251 -12.04 -15.97 5.85
N GLU A 252 -11.81 -16.13 4.54
CA GLU A 252 -11.72 -17.44 3.89
C GLU A 252 -10.29 -17.98 3.81
N THR A 253 -9.25 -17.15 3.99
CA THR A 253 -7.84 -17.57 3.83
C THR A 253 -7.43 -18.58 4.91
N ASP A 254 -6.90 -19.73 4.47
CA ASP A 254 -6.42 -20.82 5.32
C ASP A 254 -4.92 -20.71 5.61
N VAL A 255 -4.13 -20.41 4.56
CA VAL A 255 -2.67 -20.43 4.60
C VAL A 255 -2.11 -19.22 3.86
N ILE A 256 -1.12 -18.56 4.46
CA ILE A 256 -0.32 -17.52 3.82
C ILE A 256 1.06 -18.09 3.54
N ILE A 257 1.57 -17.94 2.33
CA ILE A 257 2.91 -18.44 1.97
C ILE A 257 3.84 -17.25 1.75
N GLU A 258 4.94 -17.22 2.52
CA GLU A 258 6.09 -16.38 2.22
C GLU A 258 6.93 -17.06 1.14
N VAL A 259 6.85 -16.54 -0.08
CA VAL A 259 7.67 -16.97 -1.22
C VAL A 259 9.09 -16.43 -1.05
N SER A 260 9.22 -15.15 -0.69
CA SER A 260 10.52 -14.55 -0.34
C SER A 260 10.40 -13.48 0.75
N PRO A 261 11.45 -13.27 1.58
CA PRO A 261 11.38 -12.35 2.73
C PRO A 261 11.02 -10.92 2.33
N CYS A 262 9.84 -10.46 2.78
CA CYS A 262 9.25 -9.20 2.33
C CYS A 262 8.77 -8.31 3.49
N ARG A 263 9.02 -7.00 3.37
CA ARG A 263 8.66 -6.00 4.39
C ARG A 263 7.15 -5.85 4.61
N ALA A 264 6.32 -6.28 3.64
CA ALA A 264 4.86 -6.25 3.78
C ALA A 264 4.40 -7.27 4.83
N LEU A 265 4.86 -8.52 4.72
CA LEU A 265 4.52 -9.59 5.64
C LEU A 265 5.10 -9.33 7.05
N THR A 266 6.33 -8.80 7.15
CA THR A 266 6.91 -8.39 8.45
C THR A 266 6.11 -7.27 9.14
N ARG A 267 5.43 -6.41 8.38
CA ARG A 267 4.55 -5.36 8.96
C ARG A 267 3.21 -5.93 9.39
N LEU A 268 2.62 -6.80 8.58
CA LEU A 268 1.36 -7.50 8.91
C LEU A 268 1.49 -8.33 10.18
N THR A 269 2.54 -9.14 10.32
CA THR A 269 2.76 -9.96 11.53
C THR A 269 2.96 -9.12 12.80
N ARG A 270 3.69 -7.99 12.71
CA ARG A 270 3.84 -7.06 13.84
C ARG A 270 2.52 -6.42 14.26
N GLU A 271 1.71 -6.02 13.29
CA GLU A 271 0.39 -5.43 13.56
C GLU A 271 -0.57 -6.46 14.15
N TRP A 272 -0.58 -7.69 13.63
CA TRP A 272 -1.39 -8.77 14.19
C TRP A 272 -0.95 -9.15 15.60
N ASN A 273 0.36 -9.26 15.88
CA ASN A 273 0.85 -9.49 17.25
C ASN A 273 0.39 -8.39 18.23
N ARG A 274 0.32 -7.12 17.78
CA ARG A 274 -0.17 -6.02 18.60
C ARG A 274 -1.66 -6.16 18.90
N ILE A 275 -2.49 -6.37 17.86
CA ILE A 275 -3.94 -6.50 18.04
C ILE A 275 -4.30 -7.74 18.86
N GLU A 276 -3.56 -8.84 18.69
CA GLU A 276 -3.69 -10.06 19.48
C GLU A 276 -3.36 -9.80 20.97
N ALA A 277 -2.29 -9.07 21.27
CA ALA A 277 -1.98 -8.66 22.64
C ALA A 277 -3.02 -7.72 23.28
N GLU A 278 -3.72 -6.92 22.47
CA GLU A 278 -4.79 -6.01 22.94
C GLU A 278 -6.16 -6.68 23.10
N LYS A 279 -6.47 -7.71 22.29
CA LYS A 279 -7.84 -8.27 22.15
C LYS A 279 -7.97 -9.78 22.35
N GLY A 280 -6.86 -10.50 22.52
CA GLY A 280 -6.82 -11.95 22.65
C GLY A 280 -7.01 -12.69 21.33
N GLU A 281 -8.12 -12.44 20.62
CA GLU A 281 -8.48 -13.14 19.38
C GLU A 281 -8.75 -12.19 18.21
N MET A 282 -8.47 -12.66 16.99
CA MET A 282 -8.55 -11.87 15.76
C MET A 282 -9.75 -12.25 14.88
N SER A 283 -10.80 -11.43 14.89
CA SER A 283 -12.03 -11.68 14.10
C SER A 283 -11.92 -11.44 12.57
N THR A 284 -10.72 -11.18 12.04
CA THR A 284 -10.52 -10.77 10.64
C THR A 284 -10.18 -11.93 9.70
N PHE A 285 -9.71 -13.05 10.24
CA PHE A 285 -9.30 -14.26 9.50
C PHE A 285 -9.65 -15.51 10.31
N LYS A 286 -9.51 -16.70 9.72
CA LYS A 286 -9.77 -17.98 10.41
C LYS A 286 -8.89 -18.09 11.67
N ALA A 287 -9.46 -18.56 12.79
CA ALA A 287 -8.71 -18.81 14.03
C ALA A 287 -7.52 -19.78 13.85
N THR A 288 -7.52 -20.54 12.76
CA THR A 288 -6.50 -21.51 12.33
C THR A 288 -5.52 -20.95 11.27
N LEU A 289 -5.44 -19.64 11.05
CA LEU A 289 -4.53 -19.05 10.04
C LEU A 289 -3.04 -19.27 10.38
N ALA A 290 -2.27 -19.74 9.39
CA ALA A 290 -0.80 -19.85 9.46
C ALA A 290 -0.10 -19.07 8.34
N ILE A 291 1.02 -18.42 8.66
CA ILE A 291 2.03 -17.97 7.69
C ILE A 291 3.14 -19.01 7.66
N VAL A 292 3.35 -19.62 6.49
CA VAL A 292 4.35 -20.67 6.25
C VAL A 292 5.39 -20.24 5.23
N ARG A 293 6.57 -20.86 5.26
CA ARG A 293 7.61 -20.74 4.24
C ARG A 293 7.21 -21.51 2.98
N VAL A 294 7.68 -21.05 1.81
CA VAL A 294 7.54 -21.75 0.53
C VAL A 294 8.02 -23.21 0.55
N ALA A 295 8.97 -23.56 1.43
CA ALA A 295 9.41 -24.95 1.62
C ALA A 295 8.25 -25.95 1.86
N TRP A 296 7.20 -25.55 2.59
CA TRP A 296 6.03 -26.42 2.78
C TRP A 296 5.26 -26.67 1.48
N LEU A 297 5.15 -25.65 0.61
CA LEU A 297 4.56 -25.80 -0.72
C LEU A 297 5.39 -26.75 -1.57
N SER A 298 6.71 -26.57 -1.59
CA SER A 298 7.65 -27.46 -2.28
C SER A 298 7.52 -28.91 -1.81
N GLU A 299 7.52 -29.16 -0.49
CA GLU A 299 7.36 -30.52 0.06
C GLU A 299 6.00 -31.15 -0.31
N CYS A 300 4.90 -30.39 -0.32
CA CYS A 300 3.59 -30.88 -0.75
C CYS A 300 3.56 -31.26 -2.24
N LEU A 301 4.23 -30.47 -3.08
CA LEU A 301 4.34 -30.72 -4.53
C LEU A 301 5.24 -31.93 -4.82
N GLU A 302 6.40 -32.02 -4.17
CA GLU A 302 7.36 -33.14 -4.31
C GLU A 302 6.73 -34.48 -3.92
N ARG A 303 5.95 -34.50 -2.83
CA ARG A 303 5.26 -35.71 -2.35
C ARG A 303 3.88 -35.92 -2.98
N ASN A 304 3.43 -34.99 -3.83
CA ASN A 304 2.10 -34.92 -4.42
C ASN A 304 0.97 -35.25 -3.40
N THR A 305 1.07 -34.67 -2.20
CA THR A 305 0.11 -34.89 -1.11
C THR A 305 0.04 -33.68 -0.20
N LEU A 306 -1.11 -33.47 0.46
CA LEU A 306 -1.26 -32.39 1.43
C LEU A 306 -0.57 -32.77 2.74
N LEU A 307 0.57 -32.14 3.03
CA LEU A 307 1.30 -32.38 4.28
C LEU A 307 0.77 -31.52 5.42
N PRO A 308 0.71 -32.04 6.66
CA PRO A 308 0.41 -31.21 7.82
C PRO A 308 1.46 -30.10 7.96
N ILE A 309 1.03 -28.90 8.35
CA ILE A 309 1.93 -27.75 8.55
C ILE A 309 2.74 -28.00 9.82
N ARG A 310 4.04 -28.30 9.64
CA ARG A 310 4.97 -28.61 10.75
C ARG A 310 5.54 -27.34 11.37
N PRO A 311 5.95 -27.35 12.65
CA PRO A 311 6.45 -26.14 13.34
C PRO A 311 7.59 -25.41 12.64
N HIS A 312 8.49 -26.12 11.95
CA HIS A 312 9.62 -25.51 11.23
C HIS A 312 9.24 -24.83 9.89
N HIS A 313 8.03 -25.09 9.38
CA HIS A 313 7.48 -24.38 8.22
C HIS A 313 6.84 -23.05 8.62
N VAL A 314 6.40 -22.91 9.88
CA VAL A 314 5.64 -21.76 10.36
C VAL A 314 6.57 -20.58 10.69
N MET A 315 6.27 -19.42 10.08
CA MET A 315 6.88 -18.14 10.41
C MET A 315 6.05 -17.36 11.44
N TRP A 316 4.73 -17.53 11.40
CA TRP A 316 3.76 -16.94 12.31
C TRP A 316 2.46 -17.75 12.27
N ALA A 317 1.74 -17.83 13.38
CA ALA A 317 0.45 -18.50 13.48
C ALA A 317 -0.49 -17.70 14.40
N SER A 318 -1.79 -17.77 14.16
CA SER A 318 -2.83 -17.27 15.08
C SER A 318 -2.87 -18.08 16.39
N VAL A 319 -3.57 -17.58 17.42
CA VAL A 319 -3.72 -18.26 18.72
C VAL A 319 -4.25 -19.68 18.56
N GLY A 320 -5.42 -19.86 17.92
CA GLY A 320 -6.02 -21.18 17.71
C GLY A 320 -5.10 -22.16 16.96
N ARG A 321 -4.40 -21.69 15.91
CA ARG A 321 -3.39 -22.51 15.22
C ARG A 321 -2.22 -22.91 16.14
N ARG A 322 -1.77 -22.02 17.03
CA ARG A 322 -0.72 -22.36 18.01
C ARG A 322 -1.20 -23.37 19.04
N ASP A 323 -2.49 -23.36 19.40
CA ASP A 323 -3.09 -24.36 20.30
C ASP A 323 -3.18 -25.73 19.61
N GLU A 324 -3.73 -25.80 18.40
CA GLU A 324 -3.71 -27.02 17.55
C GLU A 324 -2.28 -27.60 17.42
N MET A 325 -1.29 -26.72 17.22
CA MET A 325 0.11 -27.13 17.10
C MET A 325 0.73 -27.58 18.42
N ARG A 326 0.32 -27.03 19.58
CA ARG A 326 0.79 -27.47 20.91
C ARG A 326 0.25 -28.85 21.28
N GLU A 327 -0.98 -29.16 20.88
CA GLU A 327 -1.59 -30.48 21.09
C GLU A 327 -0.97 -31.56 20.19
N THR A 328 -0.55 -31.19 18.98
CA THR A 328 -0.04 -32.14 17.97
C THR A 328 1.48 -32.30 17.97
N TRP A 329 2.24 -31.25 18.30
CA TRP A 329 3.71 -31.23 18.18
C TRP A 329 4.39 -30.86 19.50
N ASP A 330 5.59 -31.40 19.70
CA ASP A 330 6.43 -31.06 20.84
C ASP A 330 7.22 -29.74 20.65
N SER A 331 7.98 -29.35 21.67
CA SER A 331 8.81 -28.13 21.64
C SER A 331 9.99 -28.17 20.65
N PHE A 332 10.29 -29.33 20.05
CA PHE A 332 11.37 -29.54 19.09
C PHE A 332 10.86 -29.72 17.65
N GLY A 333 9.53 -29.84 17.50
CA GLY A 333 8.82 -29.98 16.23
C GLY A 333 8.67 -31.42 15.77
N ASP A 334 8.66 -32.37 16.72
CA ASP A 334 8.31 -33.78 16.51
C ASP A 334 6.82 -34.03 16.86
N ASP A 335 6.27 -35.12 16.34
CA ASP A 335 4.89 -35.55 16.56
C ASP A 335 4.82 -36.45 17.80
N TRP A 336 3.86 -36.21 18.70
CA TRP A 336 3.69 -37.01 19.92
C TRP A 336 3.35 -38.50 19.67
N VAL A 337 2.84 -38.84 18.49
CA VAL A 337 2.23 -40.14 18.17
C VAL A 337 2.98 -40.91 17.08
N THR A 338 3.69 -40.22 16.18
CA THR A 338 4.35 -40.87 15.04
C THR A 338 5.71 -41.49 15.42
N PRO A 339 5.99 -42.78 15.12
CA PRO A 339 7.29 -43.38 15.39
C PRO A 339 8.42 -42.72 14.57
N ILE A 340 9.40 -42.14 15.27
CA ILE A 340 10.52 -41.45 14.63
C ILE A 340 11.51 -42.40 13.96
N CYS A 341 11.97 -42.05 12.75
CA CYS A 341 13.04 -42.78 12.07
C CYS A 341 14.43 -42.19 12.36
N ARG A 342 15.50 -42.97 12.13
CA ARG A 342 16.88 -42.55 12.43
C ARG A 342 17.32 -41.25 11.72
N ALA A 343 16.79 -40.97 10.52
CA ALA A 343 17.09 -39.75 9.78
C ALA A 343 16.43 -38.52 10.43
N ASP A 344 15.14 -38.62 10.78
CA ASP A 344 14.39 -37.54 11.44
C ASP A 344 14.96 -37.23 12.83
N LEU A 345 15.35 -38.27 13.59
CA LEU A 345 16.00 -38.13 14.90
C LEU A 345 17.31 -37.32 14.81
N GLN A 346 18.10 -37.51 13.75
CA GLN A 346 19.33 -36.74 13.55
C GLN A 346 19.02 -35.25 13.33
N VAL A 347 17.99 -34.94 12.53
CA VAL A 347 17.54 -33.55 12.28
C VAL A 347 17.04 -32.88 13.57
N LEU A 348 16.28 -33.60 14.41
CA LEU A 348 15.86 -33.07 15.73
C LEU A 348 17.05 -32.80 16.65
N LEU A 349 18.00 -33.73 16.76
CA LEU A 349 19.17 -33.57 17.62
C LEU A 349 20.04 -32.38 17.21
N ASP A 350 20.16 -32.10 15.91
CA ASP A 350 20.88 -30.93 15.42
C ASP A 350 20.11 -29.62 15.65
N ARG A 351 18.77 -29.61 15.58
CA ARG A 351 17.94 -28.47 16.04
C ARG A 351 18.07 -28.22 17.55
N VAL A 352 18.08 -29.26 18.37
CA VAL A 352 18.31 -29.16 19.83
C VAL A 352 19.68 -28.52 20.11
N ARG A 353 20.71 -28.90 19.35
CA ARG A 353 22.06 -28.31 19.44
C ARG A 353 22.08 -26.85 18.98
N GLU A 354 21.30 -26.50 17.97
CA GLU A 354 21.22 -25.13 17.44
C GLU A 354 20.47 -24.18 18.38
N MET A 355 19.34 -24.61 18.96
CA MET A 355 18.64 -23.85 20.02
C MET A 355 19.49 -23.65 21.28
N ARG A 356 20.40 -24.59 21.61
CA ARG A 356 21.38 -24.40 22.68
C ARG A 356 22.45 -23.37 22.37
N LYS A 357 22.67 -23.00 21.10
CA LYS A 357 23.64 -21.96 20.68
C LYS A 357 23.04 -20.56 20.62
N THR A 358 21.74 -20.43 20.37
CA THR A 358 21.05 -19.13 20.30
C THR A 358 20.80 -18.51 21.68
N VAL A 359 20.75 -19.31 22.75
CA VAL A 359 20.72 -18.83 24.13
C VAL A 359 22.13 -18.40 24.57
N GLN A 360 22.47 -17.14 24.32
CA GLN A 360 23.68 -16.51 24.86
C GLN A 360 23.59 -16.37 26.40
N PRO A 361 24.67 -16.58 27.18
CA PRO A 361 24.66 -16.40 28.63
C PRO A 361 24.34 -14.98 29.13
N ARG A 362 24.26 -13.98 28.24
CA ARG A 362 24.07 -12.57 28.57
C ARG A 362 22.62 -12.11 28.72
N ASP A 363 21.64 -12.93 28.32
CA ASP A 363 20.21 -12.58 28.46
C ASP A 363 19.64 -12.88 29.87
N ARG A 364 20.50 -13.11 30.86
CA ARG A 364 20.15 -13.10 32.30
C ARG A 364 19.99 -11.67 32.83
N VAL A 365 19.10 -10.88 32.24
CA VAL A 365 18.61 -9.63 32.83
C VAL A 365 17.09 -9.51 32.62
N GLY A 366 16.32 -9.56 33.71
CA GLY A 366 15.02 -8.86 33.74
C GLY A 366 13.74 -9.65 33.48
N TRP A 367 13.69 -10.98 33.60
CA TRP A 367 12.43 -11.60 33.99
C TRP A 367 12.24 -11.38 35.50
N ASN A 368 11.25 -10.59 35.89
CA ASN A 368 10.89 -10.36 37.30
C ASN A 368 10.35 -11.65 37.93
N SER A 369 11.24 -12.49 38.45
CA SER A 369 10.90 -13.75 39.12
C SER A 369 10.48 -13.57 40.59
N SER A 370 9.77 -12.49 40.93
CA SER A 370 9.28 -12.23 42.29
C SER A 370 7.84 -12.68 42.53
N LEU A 371 7.01 -12.75 41.48
CA LEU A 371 5.61 -13.19 41.56
C LEU A 371 5.46 -14.68 41.21
N LEU A 372 5.94 -15.08 40.03
CA LEU A 372 5.84 -16.47 39.55
C LEU A 372 6.60 -17.49 40.41
N ASP A 373 7.69 -17.08 41.08
CA ASP A 373 8.49 -17.98 41.93
C ASP A 373 7.82 -18.23 43.31
N HIS A 374 6.97 -17.31 43.80
CA HIS A 374 6.28 -17.50 45.08
C HIS A 374 5.09 -18.47 44.95
N GLU A 375 4.27 -18.31 43.92
CA GLU A 375 3.12 -19.19 43.65
C GLU A 375 3.58 -20.62 43.29
N LEU A 376 4.61 -20.78 42.45
CA LEU A 376 5.16 -22.10 42.15
C LEU A 376 5.71 -22.78 43.41
N ARG A 377 6.39 -22.05 44.30
CA ARG A 377 6.92 -22.61 45.56
C ARG A 377 5.82 -23.04 46.52
N GLN A 378 4.76 -22.24 46.69
CA GLN A 378 3.59 -22.65 47.49
C GLN A 378 2.90 -23.88 46.88
N MET A 379 2.76 -23.94 45.55
CA MET A 379 2.13 -25.07 44.85
C MET A 379 3.00 -26.35 44.86
N LEU A 380 4.32 -26.22 44.93
CA LEU A 380 5.25 -27.35 45.07
C LEU A 380 5.37 -27.84 46.52
N GLN A 381 5.41 -26.93 47.51
CA GLN A 381 5.42 -27.30 48.93
C GLN A 381 4.12 -27.99 49.37
N SER A 382 2.97 -27.59 48.82
CA SER A 382 1.68 -28.26 49.08
C SER A 382 1.54 -29.63 48.40
N ARG A 383 2.27 -29.90 47.31
CA ARG A 383 2.25 -31.20 46.61
C ARG A 383 3.36 -32.18 47.02
N PHE A 384 4.51 -31.69 47.48
CA PHE A 384 5.67 -32.54 47.82
C PHE A 384 6.39 -32.05 49.11
N PRO A 385 5.92 -32.43 50.31
CA PRO A 385 6.44 -31.91 51.58
C PRO A 385 7.89 -32.27 51.91
N SER A 386 8.49 -33.27 51.24
CA SER A 386 9.78 -33.86 51.60
C SER A 386 11.00 -33.30 50.87
N TRP A 387 10.84 -32.36 49.92
CA TRP A 387 11.96 -31.75 49.18
C TRP A 387 12.63 -30.57 49.91
N GLY A 388 12.82 -30.72 51.23
CA GLY A 388 13.53 -29.80 52.12
C GLY A 388 14.93 -30.31 52.50
N GLY A 389 15.78 -30.58 51.51
CA GLY A 389 17.13 -31.14 51.71
C GLY A 389 18.20 -30.10 52.03
N GLN A 390 18.85 -30.25 53.19
CA GLN A 390 19.87 -29.37 53.78
C GLN A 390 21.00 -28.93 52.83
N ARG A 391 21.44 -27.66 52.99
CA ARG A 391 22.78 -27.24 52.53
C ARG A 391 23.85 -27.85 53.43
N ASN A 392 24.85 -28.48 52.84
CA ASN A 392 26.04 -28.97 53.53
C ASN A 392 27.29 -28.31 52.90
N PRO A 393 27.96 -27.33 53.56
CA PRO A 393 29.16 -26.71 53.02
C PRO A 393 30.43 -27.41 53.53
N SER A 394 31.11 -28.07 52.59
CA SER A 394 32.57 -28.17 52.44
C SER A 394 33.46 -28.30 53.68
N LEU A 395 34.01 -29.50 53.87
CA LEU A 395 35.29 -29.70 54.56
C LEU A 395 36.45 -29.10 53.73
N GLU A 396 37.18 -28.16 54.35
CA GLU A 396 38.66 -28.21 54.59
C GLU A 396 39.64 -28.19 53.37
N HIS A 397 40.88 -27.68 53.43
CA HIS A 397 41.84 -27.53 54.56
C HIS A 397 42.96 -26.46 54.25
N PRO A 398 44.12 -26.30 54.97
CA PRO A 398 44.41 -25.03 55.69
C PRO A 398 45.86 -24.44 55.57
N HIS A 399 46.15 -23.40 56.36
CA HIS A 399 47.47 -22.83 56.72
C HIS A 399 48.33 -22.24 55.56
N SER A 400 49.35 -21.40 55.73
CA SER A 400 50.02 -20.79 56.90
C SER A 400 50.55 -19.41 56.45
N ASP A 401 50.56 -18.35 57.27
CA ASP A 401 50.06 -18.16 58.64
C ASP A 401 49.31 -16.81 58.76
#